data_AF-X1ITZ0-F1
#
_entry.id   AF-X1ITZ0-F1
#
_cell.length_a   1.000
_cell.length_b   1.000
_cell.length_c   1.000
_cell.angle_alpha   90.00
_cell.angle_beta   90.00
_cell.angle_gamma   90.00
#
_symmetry.space_group_name_H-M   'P 1'
#
loop_
_entity.id
_entity.type
_entity.pdbx_description
1 polymer ?
#
loop_
_entity_poly.entity_id
_entity_poly.type
_entity_poly.pdbx_seq_one_letter_code
_entity_poly.pdbx_strand_id
1 'polypeptide(L)'
;NKLLDEKLIAKNIAEKIKYVLVDEYQDTNFIQAEIILKIAKINQNIMVVGDDAQSIYSFRGANFKNLLNFGDKFKKIQKYKITYNYRSTPEILNLANNSIENNKNQFHKKMIPTRKSSKNPKCIIVDSGEEQAKYVVKEILNYKNDGLDLSEIAVLYRSNYHSLRLQKELQAKKIPFEVRSGLSFFEQAHIKDALAHFTIIFNPFNKLAWNRIFSIIPGLGRKNSQKILDILSDFKEPLKKLTDIDFISSKIIGAKISGKT
;
A
#
# COMPACT_ATOMS: atom_id res chain seq x y z
N ASN A 1 -7.57 13.52 16.67
CA ASN A 1 -8.18 12.20 16.47
C ASN A 1 -9.58 12.23 17.11
N LYS A 2 -10.43 13.18 16.64
CA LYS A 2 -11.54 13.73 17.44
C LYS A 2 -12.59 12.68 17.87
N LEU A 3 -12.77 11.64 17.06
CA LEU A 3 -13.72 10.55 17.33
C LEU A 3 -13.34 9.67 18.54
N LEU A 4 -12.04 9.53 18.83
CA LEU A 4 -11.58 8.81 20.02
C LEU A 4 -11.30 9.74 21.22
N ASP A 5 -11.37 11.06 21.00
CA ASP A 5 -11.29 12.06 22.06
C ASP A 5 -12.66 12.20 22.77
N GLU A 6 -13.76 11.82 22.08
CA GLU A 6 -15.08 11.62 22.65
C GLU A 6 -15.13 10.38 23.54
N LYS A 7 -15.03 10.60 24.86
CA LYS A 7 -14.86 9.55 25.87
C LYS A 7 -15.92 8.44 25.80
N LEU A 8 -17.18 8.78 25.53
CA LEU A 8 -18.28 7.81 25.48
C LEU A 8 -18.16 6.87 24.27
N ILE A 9 -17.81 7.41 23.11
CA ILE A 9 -17.62 6.63 21.88
C ILE A 9 -16.40 5.73 22.02
N ALA A 10 -15.28 6.29 22.49
CA ALA A 10 -14.06 5.52 22.72
C ALA A 10 -14.29 4.36 23.68
N LYS A 11 -15.05 4.60 24.77
CA LYS A 11 -15.43 3.56 25.73
C LYS A 11 -16.28 2.47 25.09
N ASN A 12 -17.36 2.83 24.40
CA ASN A 12 -18.26 1.88 23.74
C ASN A 12 -17.53 1.01 22.69
N ILE A 13 -16.57 1.56 21.97
CA ILE A 13 -15.77 0.80 20.99
C ILE A 13 -14.80 -0.13 21.71
N ALA A 14 -14.03 0.39 22.66
CA ALA A 14 -13.00 -0.39 23.36
C ALA A 14 -13.62 -1.53 24.20
N GLU A 15 -14.79 -1.36 24.80
CA GLU A 15 -15.50 -2.44 25.51
C GLU A 15 -15.89 -3.62 24.60
N LYS A 16 -16.13 -3.36 23.30
CA LYS A 16 -16.40 -4.41 22.31
C LYS A 16 -15.13 -5.14 21.85
N ILE A 17 -13.97 -4.49 21.95
CA ILE A 17 -12.68 -5.03 21.51
C ILE A 17 -11.86 -5.45 22.72
N LYS A 18 -12.12 -6.67 23.19
CA LYS A 18 -11.48 -7.23 24.40
C LYS A 18 -9.99 -7.53 24.23
N TYR A 19 -9.55 -7.85 23.02
CA TYR A 19 -8.16 -8.21 22.69
C TYR A 19 -7.74 -7.50 21.41
N VAL A 20 -6.60 -6.82 21.45
CA VAL A 20 -6.02 -6.12 20.29
C VAL A 20 -4.77 -6.87 19.86
N LEU A 21 -4.80 -7.43 18.66
CA LEU A 21 -3.66 -8.12 18.05
C LEU A 21 -3.21 -7.29 16.86
N VAL A 22 -1.93 -6.91 16.83
CA VAL A 22 -1.37 -6.11 15.73
C VAL A 22 -0.11 -6.78 15.21
N ASP A 23 -0.13 -7.11 13.93
CA ASP A 23 1.03 -7.59 13.19
C ASP A 23 1.74 -6.43 12.48
N GLU A 24 3.00 -6.63 12.10
CA GLU A 24 3.84 -5.63 11.39
C GLU A 24 3.88 -4.26 12.10
N TYR A 25 3.93 -4.25 13.43
CA TYR A 25 3.80 -3.03 14.23
C TYR A 25 4.93 -2.01 13.99
N GLN A 26 6.08 -2.45 13.50
CA GLN A 26 7.19 -1.57 13.11
C GLN A 26 6.81 -0.57 12.02
N ASP A 27 5.87 -0.92 11.14
CA ASP A 27 5.46 -0.11 10.00
C ASP A 27 4.27 0.82 10.31
N THR A 28 3.86 0.87 11.58
CA THR A 28 2.81 1.79 12.02
C THR A 28 3.29 3.23 12.04
N ASN A 29 2.44 4.14 11.57
CA ASN A 29 2.64 5.59 11.77
C ASN A 29 2.13 6.04 13.15
N PHE A 30 2.39 7.29 13.51
CA PHE A 30 1.99 7.85 14.80
C PHE A 30 0.47 7.76 15.06
N ILE A 31 -0.35 8.06 14.04
CA ILE A 31 -1.81 8.06 14.19
C ILE A 31 -2.34 6.64 14.39
N GLN A 32 -1.83 5.67 13.62
CA GLN A 32 -2.19 4.26 13.76
C GLN A 32 -1.85 3.75 15.16
N ALA A 33 -0.63 4.01 15.64
CA ALA A 33 -0.21 3.63 16.98
C ALA A 33 -1.08 4.30 18.05
N GLU A 34 -1.43 5.58 17.89
CA GLU A 34 -2.31 6.29 18.82
C GLU A 34 -3.72 5.66 18.91
N ILE A 35 -4.31 5.30 17.77
CA ILE A 35 -5.62 4.63 17.72
C ILE A 35 -5.56 3.27 18.44
N ILE A 36 -4.54 2.47 18.12
CA ILE A 36 -4.32 1.14 18.73
C ILE A 36 -4.21 1.28 20.25
N LEU A 37 -3.38 2.20 20.73
CA LEU A 37 -3.17 2.44 22.16
C LEU A 37 -4.46 2.91 22.86
N LYS A 38 -5.25 3.78 22.22
CA LYS A 38 -6.53 4.25 22.77
C LYS A 38 -7.55 3.12 22.90
N ILE A 39 -7.66 2.24 21.91
CA ILE A 39 -8.54 1.06 21.96
C ILE A 39 -8.08 0.11 23.06
N ALA A 40 -6.77 -0.17 23.13
CA ALA A 40 -6.20 -1.08 24.11
C ALA A 40 -6.23 -0.55 25.56
N LYS A 41 -6.39 0.77 25.76
CA LYS A 41 -6.29 1.40 27.08
C LYS A 41 -7.31 0.91 28.09
N ILE A 42 -8.51 0.49 27.67
CA ILE A 42 -9.56 0.05 28.58
C ILE A 42 -9.31 -1.38 29.08
N ASN A 43 -9.12 -2.33 28.16
CA ASN A 43 -8.99 -3.74 28.51
C ASN A 43 -7.55 -4.15 28.83
N GLN A 44 -6.56 -3.35 28.43
CA GLN A 44 -5.11 -3.61 28.61
C GLN A 44 -4.62 -4.95 28.01
N ASN A 45 -5.41 -5.58 27.13
CA ASN A 45 -5.07 -6.82 26.45
C ASN A 45 -4.62 -6.51 25.03
N ILE A 46 -3.33 -6.22 24.87
CA ILE A 46 -2.73 -5.94 23.58
C ILE A 46 -1.51 -6.83 23.34
N MET A 47 -1.43 -7.39 22.15
CA MET A 47 -0.26 -8.09 21.64
C MET A 47 0.15 -7.42 20.33
N VAL A 48 1.39 -6.98 20.27
CA VAL A 48 1.99 -6.49 19.02
C VAL A 48 3.11 -7.41 18.61
N VAL A 49 3.19 -7.70 17.32
CA VAL A 49 4.26 -8.44 16.68
C VAL A 49 4.92 -7.49 15.68
N GLY A 50 6.25 -7.54 15.61
CA GLY A 50 6.99 -6.74 14.66
C GLY A 50 8.49 -6.97 14.77
N ASP A 51 9.19 -6.53 13.73
CA ASP A 51 10.64 -6.60 13.62
C ASP A 51 11.18 -5.23 13.19
N ASP A 52 11.94 -4.59 14.08
CA ASP A 52 12.57 -3.29 13.82
C ASP A 52 13.51 -3.29 12.61
N ALA A 53 14.13 -4.44 12.31
CA ALA A 53 15.00 -4.61 11.15
C ALA A 53 14.22 -4.64 9.81
N GLN A 54 12.90 -4.80 9.85
CA GLN A 54 12.04 -4.91 8.67
C GLN A 54 11.20 -3.64 8.41
N SER A 55 11.40 -2.58 9.21
CA SER A 55 10.71 -1.29 9.02
C SER A 55 11.20 -0.56 7.77
N ILE A 56 10.54 -0.77 6.64
CA ILE A 56 10.90 -0.17 5.34
C ILE A 56 9.93 0.94 4.88
N TYR A 57 8.84 1.19 5.60
CA TYR A 57 7.81 2.18 5.21
C TYR A 57 7.99 3.59 5.82
N SER A 58 9.20 3.95 6.26
CA SER A 58 9.48 5.27 6.88
C SER A 58 9.11 6.44 5.96
N PHE A 59 9.27 6.29 4.65
CA PHE A 59 8.87 7.27 3.64
C PHE A 59 7.34 7.53 3.60
N ARG A 60 6.52 6.64 4.17
CA ARG A 60 5.06 6.80 4.34
C ARG A 60 4.68 7.24 5.76
N GLY A 61 5.67 7.64 6.58
CA GLY A 61 5.47 8.09 7.95
C GLY A 61 5.44 6.97 8.99
N ALA A 62 5.81 5.73 8.62
CA ALA A 62 6.03 4.68 9.60
C ALA A 62 7.16 5.05 10.57
N ASN A 63 7.02 4.64 11.82
CA ASN A 63 8.01 4.94 12.85
C ASN A 63 8.32 3.71 13.70
N PHE A 64 9.42 3.03 13.39
CA PHE A 64 9.90 1.86 14.15
C PHE A 64 10.09 2.14 15.65
N LYS A 65 10.26 3.40 16.06
CA LYS A 65 10.30 3.78 17.49
C LYS A 65 8.98 3.45 18.21
N ASN A 66 7.86 3.35 17.49
CA ASN A 66 6.59 2.87 18.06
C ASN A 66 6.78 1.48 18.66
N LEU A 67 7.47 0.58 17.96
CA LEU A 67 7.78 -0.76 18.43
C LEU A 67 8.84 -0.73 19.55
N LEU A 68 9.93 0.01 19.36
CA LEU A 68 11.00 0.11 20.38
C LEU A 68 10.48 0.59 21.74
N ASN A 69 9.65 1.63 21.72
CA ASN A 69 9.13 2.29 22.92
C ASN A 69 7.78 1.72 23.37
N PHE A 70 7.30 0.63 22.75
CA PHE A 70 6.01 0.04 23.09
C PHE A 70 5.96 -0.40 24.56
N GLY A 71 7.09 -0.91 25.06
CA GLY A 71 7.28 -1.31 26.45
C GLY A 71 6.94 -0.20 27.45
N ASP A 72 7.21 1.05 27.10
CA ASP A 72 7.06 2.20 28.01
C ASP A 72 5.60 2.67 28.12
N LYS A 73 4.71 2.13 27.26
CA LYS A 73 3.29 2.54 27.20
C LYS A 73 2.39 1.77 28.16
N PHE A 74 2.87 0.66 28.74
CA PHE A 74 2.08 -0.24 29.57
C PHE A 74 2.81 -0.58 30.87
N LYS A 75 2.07 -0.67 31.98
CA LYS A 75 2.66 -0.97 33.31
C LYS A 75 3.17 -2.41 33.41
N LYS A 76 2.55 -3.35 32.69
CA LYS A 76 2.90 -4.76 32.68
C LYS A 76 2.97 -5.22 31.23
N ILE A 77 4.15 -5.62 30.78
CA ILE A 77 4.35 -6.16 29.44
C ILE A 77 5.23 -7.41 29.50
N GLN A 78 4.85 -8.42 28.73
CA GLN A 78 5.69 -9.58 28.49
C GLN A 78 6.33 -9.41 27.10
N LYS A 79 7.65 -9.59 27.03
CA LYS A 79 8.41 -9.50 25.79
C LYS A 79 8.91 -10.90 25.44
N TYR A 80 8.51 -11.38 24.26
CA TYR A 80 8.96 -12.65 23.71
C TYR A 80 9.84 -12.38 22.50
N LYS A 81 11.02 -13.01 22.45
CA LYS A 81 11.92 -12.93 21.30
C LYS A 81 11.87 -14.26 20.55
N ILE A 82 11.54 -14.21 19.27
CA ILE A 82 11.59 -15.37 18.38
C ILE A 82 12.86 -15.25 17.55
N THR A 83 13.83 -16.11 17.82
CA THR A 83 15.15 -16.09 17.16
C THR A 83 15.34 -17.23 16.16
N TYR A 84 14.51 -18.28 16.20
CA TYR A 84 14.59 -19.37 15.25
C TYR A 84 13.95 -18.98 13.91
N ASN A 85 14.73 -19.11 12.83
CA ASN A 85 14.30 -18.84 11.48
C ASN A 85 14.06 -20.16 10.73
N TYR A 86 12.80 -20.36 10.33
CA TYR A 86 12.35 -21.56 9.61
C TYR A 86 12.30 -21.39 8.10
N ARG A 87 12.62 -20.19 7.59
CA ARG A 87 12.48 -19.83 6.16
C ARG A 87 13.79 -20.03 5.38
N SER A 88 14.89 -19.59 5.94
CA SER A 88 16.17 -19.41 5.25
C SER A 88 17.20 -20.46 5.68
N THR A 89 18.12 -20.76 4.77
CA THR A 89 19.28 -21.62 5.07
C THR A 89 20.31 -20.85 5.91
N PRO A 90 21.23 -21.54 6.59
CA PRO A 90 22.31 -20.90 7.34
C PRO A 90 23.09 -19.85 6.55
N GLU A 91 23.37 -20.10 5.27
CA GLU A 91 24.19 -19.22 4.42
C GLU A 91 23.48 -17.89 4.15
N ILE A 92 22.20 -17.94 3.78
CA ILE A 92 21.37 -16.74 3.58
C ILE A 92 21.20 -15.99 4.90
N LEU A 93 20.94 -16.71 6.00
CA LEU A 93 20.68 -16.10 7.29
C LEU A 93 21.92 -15.44 7.89
N ASN A 94 23.11 -16.04 7.70
CA ASN A 94 24.37 -15.44 8.11
C ASN A 94 24.66 -14.14 7.37
N LEU A 95 24.41 -14.09 6.06
CA LEU A 95 24.53 -12.85 5.29
C LEU A 95 23.59 -11.76 5.83
N ALA A 96 22.34 -12.11 6.14
CA ALA A 96 21.37 -11.18 6.72
C ALA A 96 21.77 -10.69 8.13
N ASN A 97 22.21 -11.60 9.01
CA ASN A 97 22.70 -11.26 10.36
C ASN A 97 23.91 -10.31 10.29
N ASN A 98 24.91 -10.62 9.45
CA ASN A 98 26.10 -9.77 9.31
C ASN A 98 25.77 -8.38 8.76
N SER A 99 24.78 -8.28 7.86
CA SER A 99 24.31 -7.00 7.34
C SER A 99 23.68 -6.14 8.44
N ILE A 100 22.75 -6.72 9.22
CA ILE A 100 21.96 -5.97 10.20
C ILE A 100 22.76 -5.56 11.45
N GLU A 101 23.84 -6.27 11.77
CA GLU A 101 24.73 -5.92 12.90
C GLU A 101 25.29 -4.50 12.81
N ASN A 102 25.36 -3.91 11.61
CA ASN A 102 25.84 -2.55 11.40
C ASN A 102 24.82 -1.45 11.80
N ASN A 103 23.57 -1.81 12.11
CA ASN A 103 22.55 -0.85 12.49
C ASN A 103 22.74 -0.37 13.95
N LYS A 104 22.65 0.95 14.17
CA LYS A 104 22.85 1.55 15.50
C LYS A 104 21.65 1.42 16.43
N ASN A 105 20.44 1.64 15.92
CA ASN A 105 19.20 1.69 16.70
C ASN A 105 18.35 0.46 16.40
N GLN A 106 18.56 -0.62 17.16
CA GLN A 106 17.86 -1.88 16.94
C GLN A 106 17.68 -2.70 18.21
N PHE A 107 16.72 -3.63 18.19
CA PHE A 107 16.72 -4.76 19.11
C PHE A 107 17.78 -5.76 18.67
N HIS A 108 18.89 -5.78 19.42
CA HIS A 108 19.94 -6.76 19.19
C HIS A 108 19.38 -8.18 19.38
N LYS A 109 19.37 -8.92 18.27
CA LYS A 109 18.97 -10.32 18.16
C LYS A 109 19.77 -10.96 17.04
N LYS A 110 20.15 -12.22 17.25
CA LYS A 110 20.78 -13.05 16.22
C LYS A 110 19.80 -14.14 15.82
N MET A 111 19.52 -14.25 14.53
CA MET A 111 18.62 -15.27 14.02
C MET A 111 19.37 -16.60 13.86
N ILE A 112 18.74 -17.70 14.30
CA ILE A 112 19.29 -19.05 14.30
C ILE A 112 18.58 -19.86 13.21
N PRO A 113 19.30 -20.44 12.24
CA PRO A 113 18.68 -21.20 11.15
C PRO A 113 18.19 -22.56 11.65
N THR A 114 17.05 -23.03 11.14
CA THR A 114 16.55 -24.40 11.39
C THR A 114 16.55 -25.28 10.14
N ARG A 115 16.73 -24.69 8.95
CA ARG A 115 16.86 -25.45 7.69
C ARG A 115 18.27 -26.02 7.55
N LYS A 116 18.37 -27.09 6.76
CA LYS A 116 19.65 -27.68 6.37
C LYS A 116 20.48 -26.68 5.55
N SER A 117 21.79 -26.80 5.66
CA SER A 117 22.77 -26.06 4.85
C SER A 117 22.51 -26.26 3.36
N SER A 118 22.80 -25.22 2.57
CA SER A 118 22.65 -25.20 1.12
C SER A 118 23.75 -24.37 0.47
N LYS A 119 23.54 -23.93 -0.77
CA LYS A 119 24.49 -23.14 -1.54
C LYS A 119 24.61 -21.73 -0.97
N ASN A 120 25.82 -21.16 -1.01
CA ASN A 120 26.06 -19.77 -0.67
C ASN A 120 25.34 -18.81 -1.65
N PRO A 121 24.83 -17.66 -1.17
CA PRO A 121 24.40 -16.57 -2.03
C PRO A 121 25.54 -16.14 -2.97
N LYS A 122 25.23 -15.93 -4.25
CA LYS A 122 26.19 -15.46 -5.25
C LYS A 122 26.07 -13.96 -5.44
N CYS A 123 27.20 -13.26 -5.48
CA CYS A 123 27.29 -11.88 -5.96
C CYS A 123 27.89 -11.91 -7.38
N ILE A 124 27.17 -11.35 -8.34
CA ILE A 124 27.55 -11.38 -9.75
C ILE A 124 27.67 -9.94 -10.23
N ILE A 125 28.84 -9.61 -10.76
CA ILE A 125 29.15 -8.30 -11.33
C ILE A 125 29.05 -8.43 -12.85
N VAL A 126 28.39 -7.47 -13.48
CA VAL A 126 28.14 -7.39 -14.93
C VAL A 126 28.34 -5.95 -15.39
N ASP A 127 28.60 -5.76 -16.69
CA ASP A 127 29.03 -4.47 -17.21
C ASP A 127 27.84 -3.53 -17.54
N SER A 128 26.62 -4.09 -17.67
CA SER A 128 25.42 -3.32 -18.00
C SER A 128 24.13 -3.88 -17.41
N GLY A 129 23.06 -3.08 -17.43
CA GLY A 129 21.72 -3.51 -17.03
C GLY A 129 21.11 -4.53 -18.01
N GLU A 130 21.50 -4.48 -19.28
CA GLU A 130 21.14 -5.43 -20.32
C GLU A 130 21.80 -6.80 -20.04
N GLU A 131 23.09 -6.82 -19.69
CA GLU A 131 23.77 -8.04 -19.28
C GLU A 131 23.22 -8.60 -17.97
N GLN A 132 22.88 -7.74 -17.01
CA GLN A 132 22.20 -8.16 -15.79
C GLN A 132 20.89 -8.90 -16.10
N ALA A 133 20.06 -8.34 -16.98
CA ALA A 133 18.79 -8.97 -17.38
C ALA A 133 19.03 -10.32 -18.06
N LYS A 134 19.98 -10.41 -18.99
CA LYS A 134 20.36 -11.66 -19.66
C LYS A 134 20.87 -12.71 -18.68
N TYR A 135 21.70 -12.30 -17.72
CA TYR A 135 22.23 -13.19 -16.69
C TYR A 135 21.10 -13.74 -15.80
N VAL A 136 20.20 -12.89 -15.32
CA VAL A 136 19.06 -13.31 -14.49
C VAL A 136 18.16 -14.28 -15.26
N VAL A 137 17.83 -13.99 -16.52
CA VAL A 137 17.02 -14.90 -17.36
C VAL A 137 17.72 -16.24 -17.59
N LYS A 138 19.05 -16.23 -17.79
CA LYS A 138 19.85 -17.44 -17.90
C LYS A 138 19.74 -18.29 -16.63
N GLU A 139 19.89 -17.69 -15.45
CA GLU A 139 19.76 -18.43 -14.18
C GLU A 139 18.34 -18.94 -13.94
N ILE A 140 17.30 -18.17 -14.29
CA ILE A 140 15.90 -18.63 -14.22
C ILE A 140 15.70 -19.89 -15.06
N LEU A 141 16.22 -19.91 -16.28
CA LEU A 141 16.15 -21.08 -17.16
C LEU A 141 16.96 -22.27 -16.61
N ASN A 142 18.12 -22.02 -16.02
CA ASN A 142 18.91 -23.07 -15.36
C ASN A 142 18.11 -23.72 -14.23
N TYR A 143 17.51 -22.93 -13.33
CA TYR A 143 16.67 -23.47 -12.25
C TYR A 143 15.44 -24.21 -12.76
N LYS A 144 14.79 -23.69 -13.82
CA LYS A 144 13.67 -24.37 -14.46
C LYS A 144 14.10 -25.73 -15.05
N ASN A 145 15.26 -25.79 -15.71
CA ASN A 145 15.81 -27.03 -16.26
C ASN A 145 16.20 -28.03 -15.17
N ASP A 146 16.60 -27.53 -14.00
CA ASP A 146 16.85 -28.32 -12.79
C ASP A 146 15.54 -28.76 -12.09
N GLY A 147 14.37 -28.43 -12.65
CA GLY A 147 13.05 -28.87 -12.18
C GLY A 147 12.32 -27.91 -11.25
N LEU A 148 12.82 -26.69 -11.03
CA LEU A 148 12.16 -25.70 -10.19
C LEU A 148 11.00 -25.01 -10.92
N ASP A 149 9.85 -24.88 -10.26
CA ASP A 149 8.72 -24.16 -10.83
C ASP A 149 8.99 -22.66 -10.89
N LEU A 150 8.57 -22.02 -11.99
CA LEU A 150 8.76 -20.57 -12.17
C LEU A 150 8.05 -19.74 -11.09
N SER A 151 6.97 -20.27 -10.49
CA SER A 151 6.26 -19.66 -9.37
C SER A 151 7.06 -19.61 -8.06
N GLU A 152 8.12 -20.42 -7.94
CA GLU A 152 9.02 -20.42 -6.78
C GLU A 152 10.18 -19.42 -6.95
N ILE A 153 10.28 -18.76 -8.11
CA ILE A 153 11.32 -17.78 -8.40
C ILE A 153 10.76 -16.37 -8.34
N ALA A 154 11.37 -15.54 -7.49
CA ALA A 154 11.08 -14.11 -7.40
C ALA A 154 12.32 -13.27 -7.74
N VAL A 155 12.12 -12.19 -8.49
CA VAL A 155 13.17 -11.19 -8.75
C VAL A 155 12.81 -9.88 -8.05
N LEU A 156 13.65 -9.46 -7.11
CA LEU A 156 13.46 -8.25 -6.33
C LEU A 156 14.36 -7.13 -6.88
N TYR A 157 13.81 -5.92 -6.98
CA TYR A 157 14.50 -4.74 -7.49
C TYR A 157 14.13 -3.50 -6.67
N ARG A 158 15.06 -2.53 -6.61
CA ARG A 158 14.88 -1.30 -5.81
C ARG A 158 13.85 -0.33 -6.37
N SER A 159 13.71 -0.29 -7.70
CA SER A 159 12.84 0.65 -8.42
C SER A 159 12.28 0.02 -9.68
N ASN A 160 11.04 0.39 -10.04
CA ASN A 160 10.29 -0.21 -11.14
C ASN A 160 11.00 -0.08 -12.50
N TYR A 161 11.81 0.96 -12.71
CA TYR A 161 12.52 1.13 -13.98
C TYR A 161 13.54 0.01 -14.24
N HIS A 162 14.09 -0.63 -13.20
CA HIS A 162 15.01 -1.76 -13.36
C HIS A 162 14.31 -2.98 -13.98
N SER A 163 13.01 -3.13 -13.74
CA SER A 163 12.24 -4.26 -14.25
C SER A 163 12.07 -4.24 -15.77
N LEU A 164 12.10 -3.06 -16.41
CA LEU A 164 11.78 -2.93 -17.84
C LEU A 164 12.71 -3.75 -18.74
N ARG A 165 14.02 -3.75 -18.45
CA ARG A 165 15.00 -4.54 -19.22
C ARG A 165 14.78 -6.03 -19.02
N LEU A 166 14.55 -6.46 -17.78
CA LEU A 166 14.27 -7.84 -17.45
C LEU A 166 12.97 -8.35 -18.09
N GLN A 167 11.90 -7.54 -18.08
CA GLN A 167 10.64 -7.88 -18.73
C GLN A 167 10.82 -8.10 -20.24
N LYS A 168 11.57 -7.23 -20.92
CA LYS A 168 11.87 -7.40 -22.35
C LYS A 168 12.60 -8.71 -22.63
N GLU A 169 13.62 -9.05 -21.84
CA GLU A 169 14.37 -10.30 -22.00
C GLU A 169 13.51 -11.55 -21.70
N LEU A 170 12.69 -11.51 -20.64
CA LEU A 170 11.73 -12.57 -20.31
C LEU A 170 10.71 -12.78 -21.45
N GLN A 171 10.16 -11.69 -22.01
CA GLN A 171 9.25 -11.72 -23.16
C GLN A 171 9.93 -12.30 -24.40
N ALA A 172 11.16 -11.86 -24.71
CA ALA A 172 11.93 -12.37 -25.84
C ALA A 172 12.17 -13.88 -25.76
N LYS A 173 12.33 -14.41 -24.54
CA LYS A 173 12.47 -15.84 -24.26
C LYS A 173 11.14 -16.57 -24.01
N LYS A 174 10.00 -15.89 -24.13
CA LYS A 174 8.66 -16.43 -23.89
C LYS A 174 8.51 -17.08 -22.50
N ILE A 175 9.17 -16.51 -21.49
CA ILE A 175 9.06 -16.97 -20.10
C ILE A 175 7.89 -16.24 -19.45
N PRO A 176 6.91 -16.93 -18.85
CA PRO A 176 5.80 -16.29 -18.16
C PRO A 176 6.30 -15.62 -16.87
N PHE A 177 5.81 -14.41 -16.59
CA PHE A 177 6.11 -13.67 -15.37
C PHE A 177 4.93 -12.79 -14.96
N GLU A 178 4.88 -12.44 -13.68
CA GLU A 178 3.95 -11.47 -13.11
C GLU A 178 4.74 -10.28 -12.56
N VAL A 179 4.32 -9.06 -12.91
CA VAL A 179 4.91 -7.84 -12.37
C VAL A 179 3.99 -7.27 -11.30
N ARG A 180 4.41 -7.31 -10.04
CA ARG A 180 3.68 -6.73 -8.91
C ARG A 180 3.90 -5.22 -8.74
N SER A 181 4.24 -4.54 -9.82
CA SER A 181 4.47 -3.10 -9.88
C SER A 181 3.80 -2.50 -11.12
N GLY A 182 2.69 -1.83 -10.93
CA GLY A 182 1.91 -1.13 -11.97
C GLY A 182 0.90 -0.19 -11.32
N LEU A 183 0.14 0.55 -12.14
CA LEU A 183 -1.05 1.24 -11.64
C LEU A 183 -1.96 0.19 -11.02
N SER A 184 -2.32 0.37 -9.75
CA SER A 184 -3.39 -0.42 -9.12
C SER A 184 -4.61 -0.41 -10.04
N PHE A 185 -5.37 -1.50 -10.08
CA PHE A 185 -6.59 -1.59 -10.88
C PHE A 185 -7.49 -0.35 -10.69
N PHE A 186 -7.67 0.10 -9.44
CA PHE A 186 -8.45 1.28 -9.09
C PHE A 186 -7.80 2.63 -9.45
N GLU A 187 -6.53 2.62 -9.85
CA GLU A 187 -5.82 3.82 -10.29
C GLU A 187 -5.95 4.08 -11.79
N GLN A 188 -6.40 3.09 -12.57
CA GLN A 188 -6.60 3.20 -14.01
C GLN A 188 -7.69 4.23 -14.33
N ALA A 189 -7.47 5.06 -15.36
CA ALA A 189 -8.35 6.19 -15.67
C ALA A 189 -9.81 5.76 -15.87
N HIS A 190 -10.06 4.74 -16.69
CA HIS A 190 -11.41 4.24 -16.95
C HIS A 190 -12.09 3.65 -15.70
N ILE A 191 -11.34 3.01 -14.80
CA ILE A 191 -11.88 2.50 -13.53
C ILE A 191 -12.27 3.66 -12.60
N LYS A 192 -11.42 4.69 -12.50
CA LYS A 192 -11.75 5.90 -11.74
C LYS A 192 -12.94 6.67 -12.33
N ASP A 193 -13.12 6.65 -13.65
CA ASP A 193 -14.27 7.27 -14.32
C ASP A 193 -15.56 6.55 -13.93
N ALA A 194 -15.59 5.22 -14.00
CA ALA A 194 -16.73 4.42 -13.55
C ALA A 194 -17.02 4.63 -12.05
N LEU A 195 -15.98 4.60 -11.20
CA LEU A 195 -16.11 4.82 -9.76
C LEU A 195 -16.64 6.22 -9.41
N ALA A 196 -16.32 7.25 -10.20
CA ALA A 196 -16.86 8.58 -9.97
C ALA A 196 -18.38 8.61 -10.12
N HIS A 197 -18.94 7.87 -11.08
CA HIS A 197 -20.40 7.75 -11.25
C HIS A 197 -21.05 7.07 -10.04
N PHE A 198 -20.51 5.92 -9.60
CA PHE A 198 -21.02 5.24 -8.40
C PHE A 198 -20.89 6.10 -7.13
N THR A 199 -19.78 6.83 -7.00
CA THR A 199 -19.53 7.73 -5.87
C THR A 199 -20.57 8.84 -5.81
N ILE A 200 -21.00 9.37 -6.95
CA ILE A 200 -22.02 10.40 -7.03
C ILE A 200 -23.42 9.87 -6.73
N ILE A 201 -23.73 8.66 -7.19
CA ILE A 201 -25.00 7.99 -6.86
C ILE A 201 -25.13 7.80 -5.35
N PHE A 202 -24.06 7.37 -4.68
CA PHE A 202 -24.06 7.14 -3.24
C PHE A 202 -23.88 8.42 -2.40
N ASN A 203 -23.03 9.33 -2.86
CA ASN A 203 -22.74 10.61 -2.22
C ASN A 203 -22.76 11.75 -3.25
N PRO A 204 -23.94 12.32 -3.51
CA PRO A 204 -24.11 13.41 -4.49
C PRO A 204 -23.32 14.68 -4.19
N PHE A 205 -22.82 14.86 -2.96
CA PHE A 205 -22.06 16.03 -2.54
C PHE A 205 -20.55 15.89 -2.77
N ASN A 206 -20.08 14.77 -3.35
CA ASN A 206 -18.67 14.56 -3.63
C ASN A 206 -18.18 15.41 -4.82
N LYS A 207 -17.63 16.59 -4.53
CA LYS A 207 -17.12 17.53 -5.54
C LYS A 207 -15.98 16.95 -6.41
N LEU A 208 -15.14 16.06 -5.86
CA LEU A 208 -14.03 15.45 -6.61
C LEU A 208 -14.54 14.50 -7.70
N ALA A 209 -15.52 13.67 -7.36
CA ALA A 209 -16.16 12.77 -8.31
C ALA A 209 -16.84 13.57 -9.44
N TRP A 210 -17.55 14.65 -9.11
CA TRP A 210 -18.19 15.53 -10.10
C TRP A 210 -17.19 16.21 -11.03
N ASN A 211 -16.13 16.77 -10.49
CA ASN A 211 -15.06 17.37 -11.30
C ASN A 211 -14.46 16.36 -12.28
N ARG A 212 -14.32 15.09 -11.87
CA ARG A 212 -13.87 14.03 -12.76
C ARG A 212 -14.87 13.75 -13.87
N ILE A 213 -16.15 13.55 -13.57
CA ILE A 213 -17.19 13.32 -14.59
C ILE A 213 -17.25 14.49 -15.57
N PHE A 214 -17.32 15.72 -15.07
CA PHE A 214 -17.42 16.91 -15.90
C PHE A 214 -16.20 17.11 -16.80
N SER A 215 -15.00 16.70 -16.38
CA SER A 215 -13.79 16.76 -17.22
C SER A 215 -13.81 15.83 -18.44
N ILE A 216 -14.68 14.81 -18.43
CA ILE A 216 -14.84 13.87 -19.54
C ILE A 216 -15.84 14.40 -20.58
N ILE A 217 -16.75 15.30 -20.19
CA ILE A 217 -17.80 15.82 -21.07
C ILE A 217 -17.21 16.89 -22.02
N PRO A 218 -17.17 16.64 -23.34
CA PRO A 218 -16.66 17.61 -24.29
C PRO A 218 -17.47 18.92 -24.25
N GLY A 219 -16.77 20.06 -24.31
CA GLY A 219 -17.41 21.38 -24.26
C GLY A 219 -17.69 21.91 -22.84
N LEU A 220 -17.50 21.10 -21.79
CA LEU A 220 -17.70 21.54 -20.41
C LEU A 220 -16.37 22.01 -19.78
N GLY A 221 -16.13 23.33 -19.81
CA GLY A 221 -14.95 23.92 -19.19
C GLY A 221 -14.99 23.96 -17.66
N ARG A 222 -13.83 24.15 -17.02
CA ARG A 222 -13.66 24.23 -15.55
C ARG A 222 -14.58 25.25 -14.88
N LYS A 223 -14.77 26.43 -15.50
CA LYS A 223 -15.64 27.50 -14.97
C LYS A 223 -17.11 27.08 -14.93
N ASN A 224 -17.59 26.39 -15.96
CA ASN A 224 -18.97 25.91 -16.02
C ASN A 224 -19.18 24.71 -15.08
N SER A 225 -18.21 23.82 -14.99
CA SER A 225 -18.21 22.70 -14.03
C SER A 225 -18.37 23.19 -12.59
N GLN A 226 -17.61 24.22 -12.19
CA GLN A 226 -17.71 24.80 -10.85
C GLN A 226 -19.07 25.45 -10.60
N LYS A 227 -19.61 26.20 -11.57
CA LYS A 227 -20.96 26.79 -11.46
C LYS A 227 -22.03 25.73 -11.23
N ILE A 228 -21.97 24.62 -11.97
CA ILE A 228 -22.92 23.51 -11.81
C ILE A 228 -22.79 22.91 -10.40
N LEU A 229 -21.56 22.69 -9.93
CA LEU A 229 -21.31 22.16 -8.60
C LEU A 229 -21.85 23.05 -7.47
N ASP A 230 -21.67 24.35 -7.59
CA ASP A 230 -22.13 25.31 -6.58
C ASP A 230 -23.66 25.31 -6.54
N ILE A 231 -24.32 25.37 -7.71
CA ILE A 231 -25.78 25.26 -7.83
C ILE A 231 -26.27 23.94 -7.21
N LEU A 232 -25.68 22.81 -7.57
CA LEU A 232 -26.09 21.49 -7.07
C LEU A 232 -25.91 21.35 -5.55
N SER A 233 -24.94 22.04 -4.95
CA SER A 233 -24.67 21.95 -3.52
C SER A 233 -25.74 22.59 -2.62
N ASP A 234 -26.58 23.47 -3.19
CA ASP A 234 -27.68 24.13 -2.48
C ASP A 234 -28.93 23.23 -2.36
N PHE A 235 -28.96 22.10 -3.06
CA PHE A 235 -30.12 21.20 -3.07
C PHE A 235 -29.92 19.97 -2.20
N LYS A 236 -30.98 19.57 -1.48
CA LYS A 236 -31.00 18.34 -0.68
C LYS A 236 -30.90 17.07 -1.51
N GLU A 237 -31.42 17.10 -2.75
CA GLU A 237 -31.39 15.98 -3.70
C GLU A 237 -30.71 16.41 -5.02
N PRO A 238 -29.37 16.55 -5.07
CA PRO A 238 -28.67 17.09 -6.23
C PRO A 238 -28.92 16.30 -7.53
N LEU A 239 -28.99 14.96 -7.45
CA LEU A 239 -29.18 14.10 -8.61
C LEU A 239 -30.55 14.27 -9.27
N LYS A 240 -31.60 14.36 -8.45
CA LYS A 240 -32.97 14.56 -8.92
C LYS A 240 -33.12 15.89 -9.64
N LYS A 241 -32.41 16.92 -9.16
CA LYS A 241 -32.34 18.23 -9.82
C LYS A 241 -31.52 18.22 -11.10
N LEU A 242 -30.47 17.42 -11.17
CA LEU A 242 -29.72 17.26 -12.42
C LEU A 242 -30.50 16.48 -13.49
N THR A 243 -31.48 15.65 -13.12
CA THR A 243 -32.37 15.00 -14.10
C THR A 243 -33.57 15.86 -14.53
N ASP A 244 -33.75 17.04 -13.92
CA ASP A 244 -34.83 17.97 -14.20
C ASP A 244 -34.42 18.94 -15.33
N ILE A 245 -35.00 18.74 -16.53
CA ILE A 245 -34.64 19.48 -17.75
C ILE A 245 -34.99 20.96 -17.64
N ASP A 246 -36.11 21.29 -16.97
CA ASP A 246 -36.55 22.67 -16.75
C ASP A 246 -35.60 23.40 -15.79
N PHE A 247 -35.07 22.68 -14.81
CA PHE A 247 -34.05 23.18 -13.91
C PHE A 247 -32.72 23.46 -14.62
N ILE A 248 -32.22 22.50 -15.43
CA ILE A 248 -30.97 22.69 -16.17
C ILE A 248 -31.09 23.87 -17.13
N SER A 249 -32.18 23.94 -17.90
CA SER A 249 -32.37 24.98 -18.91
C SER A 249 -32.52 26.39 -18.32
N SER A 250 -33.10 26.53 -17.12
CA SER A 250 -33.30 27.82 -16.45
C SER A 250 -32.11 28.31 -15.63
N LYS A 251 -31.32 27.41 -15.02
CA LYS A 251 -30.25 27.77 -14.07
C LYS A 251 -28.83 27.51 -14.58
N ILE A 252 -28.65 26.61 -15.54
CA ILE A 252 -27.33 26.19 -16.05
C ILE A 252 -27.21 26.60 -17.52
N ILE A 253 -27.09 27.91 -17.77
CA ILE A 253 -26.91 28.45 -19.12
C ILE A 253 -25.42 28.66 -19.42
N GLY A 254 -24.94 28.04 -20.50
CA GLY A 254 -23.66 28.31 -21.17
C GLY A 254 -23.85 28.21 -22.69
N ALA A 255 -23.23 29.12 -23.45
CA ALA A 255 -23.45 29.30 -24.89
C ALA A 255 -23.28 28.02 -25.73
N LYS A 256 -23.99 27.98 -26.88
CA LYS A 256 -24.04 26.92 -27.90
C LYS A 256 -22.73 26.13 -28.02
N ILE A 257 -22.83 24.81 -27.89
CA ILE A 257 -21.90 23.90 -28.55
C ILE A 257 -22.13 24.10 -30.05
N SER A 258 -21.31 24.93 -30.70
CA SER A 258 -21.28 25.00 -32.15
C SER A 258 -20.76 23.65 -32.65
N GLY A 259 -21.69 22.79 -33.07
CA GLY A 259 -21.34 21.60 -33.81
C GLY A 259 -20.52 22.00 -35.03
N LYS A 260 -19.31 21.46 -35.14
CA LYS A 260 -18.75 21.15 -36.44
C LYS A 260 -18.93 19.65 -36.63
N THR A 261 -19.89 19.33 -37.50
CA THR A 261 -19.88 18.15 -38.37
C THR A 261 -18.50 17.96 -38.99
#